data_AF-A0A7S2PE81-F1
#
_entry.id   AF-A0A7S2PE81-F1
#
_cell.length_a   1.000
_cell.length_b   1.000
_cell.length_c   1.000
_cell.angle_alpha   90.00
_cell.angle_beta   90.00
_cell.angle_gamma   90.00
#
_symmetry.space_group_name_H-M   'P 1'
#
loop_
_entity.id
_entity.type
_entity.pdbx_description
1 polymer ?
#
loop_
_entity_poly.entity_id
_entity_poly.type
_entity_poly.pdbx_seq_one_letter_code
_entity_poly.pdbx_strand_id
1 'polypeptide(L)'
;ILMYLYEMRYFKKLTFLFLIAGHTKNACDRLFNSLKADYRIQNLFTVEDLERALAKSDYVTVKPATVEDFFDYDKFLRMFYRKLPQQINQNHVFSCGSMEDAQGCELGSDFKISLLRSFREADKAAAVIPQKCRKRNWWTALPERNHANEAEASLKRVDDLKEMCGDRDKLTVVKPPGLNPYKVVEMWSNFRPLVPLDKKDDVLYREPTVEEWAVVKKEKRMNKEKKVEVKKMKRETMETEDEVVGDDSRKAKKPRTTDSSVPNAV
;
A
#
# COMPACT_ATOMS: atom_id res chain seq x y z
N ILE A 1 3.64 -3.78 11.24
CA ILE A 1 3.86 -2.41 11.74
C ILE A 1 2.79 -1.93 12.73
N LEU A 2 1.49 -2.13 12.47
CA LEU A 2 0.39 -1.72 13.39
C LEU A 2 0.64 -2.17 14.84
N MET A 3 0.97 -3.45 15.03
CA MET A 3 1.27 -4.03 16.35
C MET A 3 2.46 -3.38 17.03
N TYR A 4 3.53 -3.15 16.28
CA TYR A 4 4.72 -2.49 16.78
C TYR A 4 4.43 -1.08 17.26
N LEU A 5 3.67 -0.29 16.50
CA LEU A 5 3.34 1.09 16.89
C LEU A 5 2.51 1.15 18.18
N TYR A 6 1.62 0.19 18.36
CA TYR A 6 0.80 0.06 19.55
C TYR A 6 1.62 -0.44 20.75
N GLU A 7 2.41 -1.49 20.58
CA GLU A 7 3.25 -2.08 21.64
C GLU A 7 4.34 -1.12 22.14
N MET A 8 4.90 -0.30 21.24
CA MET A 8 5.85 0.78 21.57
C MET A 8 5.19 1.98 22.27
N ARG A 9 3.86 1.95 22.48
CA ARG A 9 3.06 3.02 23.11
C ARG A 9 3.15 4.38 22.42
N TYR A 10 3.40 4.40 21.10
CA TYR A 10 3.27 5.63 20.32
C TYR A 10 1.82 6.11 20.24
N PHE A 11 0.87 5.17 20.26
CA PHE A 11 -0.56 5.46 20.19
C PHE A 11 -1.36 4.58 21.16
N LYS A 12 -2.37 5.16 21.83
CA LYS A 12 -3.31 4.42 22.71
C LYS A 12 -4.32 3.59 21.92
N LYS A 13 -4.68 4.04 20.73
CA LYS A 13 -5.57 3.36 19.79
C LYS A 13 -5.06 3.63 18.39
N LEU A 14 -5.03 2.59 17.57
CA LEU A 14 -4.55 2.71 16.19
C LEU A 14 -5.48 1.95 15.27
N THR A 15 -5.93 2.62 14.20
CA THR A 15 -6.74 2.02 13.15
C THR A 15 -6.08 2.29 11.81
N PHE A 16 -5.73 1.21 11.10
CA PHE A 16 -5.28 1.28 9.72
C PHE A 16 -6.46 1.05 8.80
N LEU A 17 -6.64 1.99 7.87
CA LEU A 17 -7.67 1.98 6.87
C LEU A 17 -7.00 1.83 5.51
N PHE A 18 -7.11 0.64 4.94
CA PHE A 18 -6.68 0.39 3.58
C PHE A 18 -7.85 0.73 2.67
N LEU A 19 -7.93 2.00 2.29
CA LEU A 19 -8.95 2.51 1.40
C LEU A 19 -8.65 2.08 -0.04
N ILE A 20 -9.70 1.74 -0.78
CA ILE A 20 -9.60 1.51 -2.22
C ILE A 20 -9.30 2.86 -2.89
N ALA A 21 -8.32 2.86 -3.79
CA ALA A 21 -7.88 4.04 -4.51
C ALA A 21 -9.08 4.81 -5.11
N GLY A 22 -9.17 6.12 -4.82
CA GLY A 22 -10.13 7.04 -5.44
C GLY A 22 -11.21 7.64 -4.54
N HIS A 23 -11.40 7.16 -3.30
CA HIS A 23 -12.62 7.51 -2.53
C HIS A 23 -12.50 8.63 -1.49
N THR A 24 -11.32 8.91 -0.94
CA THR A 24 -11.18 9.95 0.10
C THR A 24 -9.84 10.66 -0.02
N LYS A 25 -9.88 11.94 -0.43
CA LYS A 25 -8.76 12.86 -0.27
C LYS A 25 -8.65 13.20 1.21
N ASN A 26 -7.66 12.66 1.89
CA ASN A 26 -7.45 12.94 3.31
C ASN A 26 -6.78 14.32 3.47
N ALA A 27 -6.69 14.81 4.71
CA ALA A 27 -6.03 16.09 4.99
C ALA A 27 -4.56 16.10 4.52
N CYS A 28 -3.87 14.96 4.62
CA CYS A 28 -2.50 14.81 4.14
C CYS A 28 -2.41 15.03 2.61
N ASP A 29 -3.34 14.51 1.81
CA ASP A 29 -3.37 14.71 0.36
C ASP A 29 -3.52 16.19 0.01
N ARG A 30 -4.32 16.93 0.79
CA ARG A 30 -4.48 18.39 0.61
C ARG A 30 -3.17 19.12 0.92
N LEU A 31 -2.49 18.75 2.00
CA LEU A 31 -1.19 19.32 2.37
C LEU A 31 -0.12 18.99 1.33
N PHE A 32 -0.03 17.75 0.87
CA PHE A 32 0.89 17.36 -0.21
C PHE A 32 0.60 18.07 -1.53
N ASN A 33 -0.67 18.31 -1.87
CA ASN A 33 -1.01 19.10 -3.06
C ASN A 33 -0.66 20.58 -2.91
N SER A 34 -0.67 21.11 -1.68
CA SER A 34 -0.22 22.47 -1.40
C SER A 34 1.30 22.59 -1.63
N LEU A 35 2.08 21.61 -1.16
CA LEU A 35 3.53 21.55 -1.44
C LEU A 35 3.83 21.49 -2.95
N LYS A 36 2.98 20.80 -3.73
CA LYS A 36 3.12 20.69 -5.18
C LYS A 36 2.91 21.99 -5.94
N ALA A 37 2.14 22.94 -5.40
CA ALA A 37 1.78 24.15 -6.13
C ALA A 37 3.04 24.95 -6.53
N ASP A 38 3.97 25.10 -5.59
CA ASP A 38 5.14 25.95 -5.76
C ASP A 38 6.18 25.37 -6.70
N TYR A 39 6.47 24.07 -6.58
CA TYR A 39 7.55 23.46 -7.36
C TYR A 39 7.11 23.03 -8.77
N ARG A 40 5.81 22.92 -9.05
CA ARG A 40 5.30 22.55 -10.40
C ARG A 40 5.55 23.61 -11.47
N ILE A 41 5.71 24.86 -11.06
CA ILE A 41 6.00 25.97 -11.97
C ILE A 41 7.51 26.26 -12.07
N GLN A 42 8.34 25.51 -11.35
CA GLN A 42 9.78 25.67 -11.34
C GLN A 42 10.43 24.61 -12.24
N ASN A 43 11.52 25.00 -12.90
CA ASN A 43 12.36 24.08 -13.64
C ASN A 43 13.33 23.39 -12.69
N LEU A 44 12.92 22.25 -12.14
CA LEU A 44 13.72 21.41 -11.26
C LEU A 44 14.31 20.25 -12.07
N PHE A 45 15.62 20.03 -11.96
CA PHE A 45 16.31 19.02 -12.75
C PHE A 45 16.99 17.95 -11.91
N THR A 46 17.34 18.24 -10.65
CA THR A 46 17.96 17.27 -9.73
C THR A 46 17.12 17.06 -8.46
N VAL A 47 17.49 16.08 -7.64
CA VAL A 47 16.85 15.84 -6.35
C VAL A 47 17.13 16.99 -5.39
N GLU A 48 18.34 17.55 -5.41
CA GLU A 48 18.75 18.70 -4.60
C GLU A 48 17.95 19.96 -4.95
N ASP A 49 17.61 20.16 -6.24
CA ASP A 49 16.71 21.24 -6.65
C ASP A 49 15.32 21.08 -6.01
N LEU A 50 14.79 19.84 -6.00
CA LEU A 50 13.51 19.52 -5.37
C LEU A 50 13.55 19.71 -3.85
N GLU A 51 14.61 19.25 -3.20
CA GLU A 51 14.80 19.44 -1.75
C GLU A 51 14.81 20.91 -1.38
N ARG A 52 15.54 21.74 -2.14
CA ARG A 52 15.57 23.19 -1.95
C ARG A 52 14.20 23.84 -2.16
N ALA A 53 13.47 23.40 -3.18
CA ALA A 53 12.14 23.92 -3.46
C ALA A 53 11.13 23.56 -2.35
N LEU A 54 11.22 22.34 -1.80
CA LEU A 54 10.36 21.88 -0.71
C LEU A 54 10.73 22.53 0.64
N ALA A 55 12.01 22.80 0.88
CA ALA A 55 12.52 23.42 2.11
C ALA A 55 12.32 24.94 2.17
N LYS A 56 11.57 25.53 1.23
CA LYS A 56 11.32 26.98 1.18
C LYS A 56 10.46 27.51 2.33
N SER A 57 9.58 26.67 2.88
CA SER A 57 8.67 27.05 3.96
C SER A 57 9.26 26.71 5.32
N ASP A 58 9.23 27.65 6.26
CA ASP A 58 9.70 27.46 7.65
C ASP A 58 8.95 26.34 8.38
N TYR A 59 7.77 25.95 7.89
CA TYR A 59 6.95 24.87 8.43
C TYR A 59 7.29 23.48 7.84
N VAL A 60 8.24 23.40 6.90
CA VAL A 60 8.58 22.17 6.19
C VAL A 60 10.03 21.80 6.44
N THR A 61 10.24 20.61 7.02
CA THR A 61 11.58 20.01 7.13
C THR A 61 11.71 18.88 6.12
N VAL A 62 12.66 19.01 5.19
CA VAL A 62 12.98 17.96 4.22
C VAL A 62 14.02 17.03 4.82
N LYS A 63 13.74 15.72 4.84
CA LYS A 63 14.68 14.70 5.29
C LYS A 63 14.98 13.75 4.13
N PRO A 64 16.13 13.88 3.45
CA PRO A 64 16.51 12.93 2.40
C PRO A 64 16.70 11.54 3.00
N ALA A 65 16.22 10.53 2.30
CA ALA A 65 16.45 9.14 2.69
C ALA A 65 17.80 8.68 2.12
N THR A 66 18.68 8.19 2.99
CA THR A 66 19.96 7.60 2.57
C THR A 66 19.88 6.08 2.54
N VAL A 67 20.91 5.43 2.00
CA VAL A 67 20.97 3.95 1.91
C VAL A 67 20.88 3.32 3.30
N GLU A 68 21.43 4.01 4.31
CA GLU A 68 21.45 3.61 5.71
C GLU A 68 20.07 3.69 6.38
N ASP A 69 19.07 4.31 5.75
CA ASP A 69 17.70 4.37 6.27
C ASP A 69 16.84 3.16 5.81
N PHE A 70 17.32 2.36 4.86
CA PHE A 70 16.59 1.22 4.32
C PHE A 70 16.85 -0.04 5.14
N PHE A 71 16.05 -0.26 6.18
CA PHE A 71 16.12 -1.47 7.01
C PHE A 71 15.07 -2.52 6.63
N ASP A 72 15.41 -3.81 6.78
CA ASP A 72 14.48 -4.94 6.63
C ASP A 72 13.56 -5.06 7.86
N TYR A 73 12.62 -4.12 7.97
CA TYR A 73 11.61 -4.16 9.02
C TYR A 73 10.71 -5.40 8.92
N ASP A 74 10.57 -6.02 7.74
CA ASP A 74 9.78 -7.24 7.61
C ASP A 74 10.48 -8.42 8.30
N LYS A 75 11.77 -8.62 8.06
CA LYS A 75 12.57 -9.62 8.78
C LYS A 75 12.57 -9.37 10.28
N PHE A 76 12.81 -8.12 10.70
CA PHE A 76 12.79 -7.73 12.10
C PHE A 76 11.43 -8.02 12.76
N LEU A 77 10.33 -7.51 12.20
CA LEU A 77 9.00 -7.69 12.79
C LEU A 77 8.56 -9.17 12.78
N ARG A 78 9.00 -9.99 11.81
CA ARG A 78 8.73 -11.45 11.80
C ARG A 78 9.40 -12.21 12.93
N MET A 79 10.38 -11.63 13.63
CA MET A 79 10.94 -12.21 14.85
C MET A 79 9.92 -12.16 16.00
N PHE A 80 9.12 -11.09 16.06
CA PHE A 80 8.26 -10.78 17.19
C PHE A 80 6.77 -11.05 16.96
N TYR A 81 6.30 -10.93 15.72
CA TYR A 81 4.89 -10.96 15.36
C TYR A 81 4.57 -12.11 14.40
N ARG A 82 3.38 -12.69 14.55
CA ARG A 82 2.83 -13.71 13.65
C ARG A 82 2.37 -13.06 12.35
N LYS A 83 2.58 -13.75 11.22
CA LYS A 83 1.91 -13.39 9.96
C LYS A 83 0.41 -13.66 10.06
N LEU A 84 -0.37 -12.81 9.41
CA LEU A 84 -1.82 -12.96 9.24
C LEU A 84 -2.15 -13.38 7.80
N PRO A 85 -1.83 -14.62 7.37
CA PRO A 85 -2.07 -15.05 6.01
C PRO A 85 -3.57 -15.05 5.69
N GLN A 86 -3.91 -14.70 4.44
CA GLN A 86 -5.29 -14.61 3.90
C GLN A 86 -6.21 -13.55 4.52
N GLN A 87 -6.00 -13.17 5.78
CA GLN A 87 -6.79 -12.16 6.47
C GLN A 87 -6.45 -10.73 6.02
N ILE A 88 -5.23 -10.49 5.54
CA ILE A 88 -4.81 -9.15 5.09
C ILE A 88 -5.56 -8.72 3.81
N ASN A 89 -5.81 -9.64 2.88
CA ASN A 89 -6.46 -9.31 1.60
C ASN A 89 -7.99 -9.23 1.70
N GLN A 90 -8.58 -9.79 2.76
CA GLN A 90 -10.03 -9.80 2.98
C GLN A 90 -10.52 -8.59 3.78
N ASN A 91 -9.65 -7.99 4.58
CA ASN A 91 -10.01 -6.95 5.53
C ASN A 91 -9.44 -5.60 5.09
N HIS A 92 -10.22 -4.53 5.20
CA HIS A 92 -9.77 -3.18 4.89
C HIS A 92 -9.56 -2.32 6.15
N VAL A 93 -10.06 -2.78 7.29
CA VAL A 93 -9.97 -2.07 8.57
C VAL A 93 -9.28 -2.96 9.59
N PHE A 94 -8.17 -2.48 10.13
CA PHE A 94 -7.37 -3.16 11.13
C PHE A 94 -7.26 -2.22 12.33
N SER A 95 -7.69 -2.64 13.53
CA SER A 95 -7.54 -1.80 14.72
C SER A 95 -6.97 -2.54 15.91
N CYS A 96 -6.32 -1.77 16.79
CA CYS A 96 -5.79 -2.23 18.08
C CYS A 96 -6.05 -1.17 19.15
N GLY A 97 -6.32 -1.62 20.38
CA GLY A 97 -6.68 -0.79 21.55
C GLY A 97 -8.20 -0.55 21.69
N SER A 98 -8.72 -0.60 22.93
CA SER A 98 -10.07 -0.15 23.28
C SER A 98 -10.08 1.29 23.82
N MET A 99 -11.23 1.96 23.72
CA MET A 99 -11.45 3.29 24.30
C MET A 99 -11.55 3.24 25.84
N GLU A 100 -11.83 2.06 26.39
CA GLU A 100 -11.99 1.78 27.82
C GLU A 100 -10.68 1.29 28.48
N ASP A 101 -9.68 0.87 27.68
CA ASP A 101 -8.38 0.39 28.15
C ASP A 101 -7.46 1.60 28.45
N ALA A 102 -7.75 2.35 29.51
CA ALA A 102 -6.92 3.48 29.94
C ALA A 102 -5.45 3.08 30.23
N GLN A 103 -5.19 1.79 30.47
CA GLN A 103 -3.88 1.23 30.78
C GLN A 103 -3.04 0.82 29.55
N GLY A 104 -3.60 0.84 28.33
CA GLY A 104 -2.99 0.13 27.19
C GLY A 104 -2.88 -1.37 27.47
N CYS A 105 -2.24 -2.14 26.57
CA CYS A 105 -2.00 -3.55 26.89
C CYS A 105 -1.10 -3.68 28.13
N GLU A 106 -1.59 -4.41 29.13
CA GLU A 106 -0.81 -4.77 30.32
C GLU A 106 0.51 -5.43 29.87
N LEU A 107 1.61 -5.09 30.53
CA LEU A 107 2.93 -5.61 30.20
C LEU A 107 2.89 -7.15 30.25
N GLY A 108 3.20 -7.79 29.12
CA GLY A 108 3.19 -9.24 28.97
C GLY A 108 1.85 -9.89 28.56
N SER A 109 0.78 -9.12 28.44
CA SER A 109 -0.51 -9.61 27.94
C SER A 109 -0.54 -9.80 26.41
N ASP A 110 -1.33 -10.76 25.93
CA ASP A 110 -1.62 -10.92 24.50
C ASP A 110 -2.48 -9.74 24.02
N PHE A 111 -1.95 -8.89 23.12
CA PHE A 111 -2.75 -7.87 22.46
C PHE A 111 -3.56 -8.47 21.31
N LYS A 112 -4.79 -7.96 21.15
CA LYS A 112 -5.77 -8.42 20.16
C LYS A 112 -5.88 -7.40 19.03
N ILE A 113 -5.97 -7.87 17.79
CA ILE A 113 -6.33 -7.04 16.63
C ILE A 113 -7.77 -7.30 16.25
N SER A 114 -8.53 -6.22 16.06
CA SER A 114 -9.82 -6.27 15.38
C SER A 114 -9.61 -6.19 13.88
N LEU A 115 -10.13 -7.17 13.14
CA LEU A 115 -10.13 -7.21 11.69
C LEU A 115 -11.55 -7.05 11.17
N LEU A 116 -11.74 -6.17 10.20
CA LEU A 116 -13.04 -5.88 9.63
C LEU A 116 -12.94 -5.69 8.12
N ARG A 117 -13.88 -6.29 7.38
CA ARG A 117 -13.96 -6.22 5.91
C ARG A 117 -14.22 -4.80 5.44
N SER A 118 -15.24 -4.14 6.00
CA SER A 118 -15.57 -2.74 5.72
C SER A 118 -16.34 -2.11 6.87
N PHE A 119 -16.51 -0.79 6.86
CA PHE A 119 -17.35 -0.09 7.85
C PHE A 119 -18.86 -0.17 7.60
N ARG A 120 -19.32 -0.98 6.64
CA ARG A 120 -20.75 -1.21 6.41
C ARG A 120 -21.37 -1.88 7.63
N GLU A 121 -22.62 -1.54 7.94
CA GLU A 121 -23.31 -2.08 9.13
C GLU A 121 -23.43 -3.62 9.10
N ALA A 122 -23.68 -4.19 7.91
CA ALA A 122 -23.70 -5.63 7.71
C ALA A 122 -22.35 -6.31 8.07
N ASP A 123 -21.22 -5.64 7.81
CA ASP A 123 -19.89 -6.15 8.13
C ASP A 123 -19.52 -5.89 9.59
N LYS A 124 -20.03 -4.82 10.22
CA LYS A 124 -19.84 -4.54 11.65
C LYS A 124 -20.49 -5.62 12.54
N ALA A 125 -21.60 -6.18 12.09
CA ALA A 125 -22.29 -7.28 12.76
C ALA A 125 -21.57 -8.64 12.60
N ALA A 126 -20.79 -8.81 11.53
CA ALA A 126 -19.90 -9.95 11.35
C ALA A 126 -18.69 -9.82 12.29
N ALA A 127 -18.84 -10.41 13.48
CA ALA A 127 -17.94 -10.36 14.62
C ALA A 127 -16.48 -10.00 14.32
N VAL A 128 -16.00 -8.94 14.96
CA VAL A 128 -14.58 -8.64 15.14
C VAL A 128 -13.93 -9.86 15.80
N ILE A 129 -13.21 -10.69 15.04
CA ILE A 129 -12.50 -11.83 15.64
C ILE A 129 -11.14 -11.31 16.14
N PRO A 130 -10.92 -11.21 17.46
CA PRO A 130 -9.63 -10.80 17.99
C PRO A 130 -8.57 -11.83 17.62
N GLN A 131 -7.58 -11.42 16.83
CA GLN A 131 -6.45 -12.28 16.48
C GLN A 131 -5.31 -12.12 17.47
N LYS A 132 -4.75 -13.25 17.92
CA LYS A 132 -3.47 -13.29 18.64
C LYS A 132 -2.33 -13.09 17.64
N CYS A 133 -1.58 -12.01 17.82
CA CYS A 133 -0.56 -11.59 16.85
C CYS A 133 0.88 -11.70 17.39
N ARG A 134 1.04 -12.08 18.66
CA ARG A 134 2.35 -12.44 19.22
C ARG A 134 2.82 -13.77 18.63
N LYS A 135 4.09 -13.84 18.23
CA LYS A 135 4.72 -15.09 17.81
C LYS A 135 5.07 -15.93 19.05
N ARG A 136 4.74 -17.22 19.07
CA ARG A 136 5.19 -18.13 20.14
C ARG A 136 6.70 -18.31 20.09
N ASN A 137 7.32 -18.48 21.25
CA ASN A 137 8.77 -18.69 21.38
C ASN A 137 9.60 -17.59 20.68
N TRP A 138 9.11 -16.35 20.67
CA TRP A 138 9.86 -15.24 20.04
C TRP A 138 11.18 -14.99 20.77
N TRP A 139 11.23 -15.21 22.09
CA TRP A 139 12.40 -15.00 22.94
C TRP A 139 13.52 -16.01 22.68
N THR A 140 13.22 -17.20 22.13
CA THR A 140 14.26 -18.17 21.75
C THR A 140 15.05 -17.72 20.53
N ALA A 141 14.52 -16.76 19.76
CA ALA A 141 15.24 -16.12 18.67
C ALA A 141 16.23 -15.04 19.16
N LEU A 142 16.29 -14.78 20.48
CA LEU A 142 17.18 -13.84 21.14
C LEU A 142 18.06 -14.57 22.17
N PRO A 143 18.98 -15.45 21.72
CA PRO A 143 19.78 -16.28 22.62
C PRO A 143 20.66 -15.45 23.58
N GLU A 144 21.06 -14.24 23.17
CA GLU A 144 21.88 -13.32 23.99
C GLU A 144 21.14 -12.79 25.23
N ARG A 145 19.80 -12.88 25.27
CA ARG A 145 18.97 -12.26 26.32
C ARG A 145 18.65 -13.17 27.50
N ASN A 146 18.96 -14.47 27.41
CA ASN A 146 18.82 -15.46 28.48
C ASN A 146 17.49 -15.35 29.27
N HIS A 147 16.35 -15.24 28.58
CA HIS A 147 15.06 -15.28 29.26
C HIS A 147 14.79 -16.70 29.81
N ALA A 148 14.48 -16.83 31.11
CA ALA A 148 14.27 -18.14 31.72
C ALA A 148 12.95 -18.79 31.31
N ASN A 149 11.91 -17.99 31.01
CA ASN A 149 10.59 -18.46 30.60
C ASN A 149 9.81 -17.39 29.79
N GLU A 150 8.66 -17.78 29.23
CA GLU A 150 7.79 -16.90 28.43
C GLU A 150 7.25 -15.71 29.23
N ALA A 151 6.99 -15.87 30.53
CA ALA A 151 6.42 -14.81 31.36
C ALA A 151 7.43 -13.68 31.59
N GLU A 152 8.68 -14.03 31.91
CA GLU A 152 9.78 -13.07 32.05
C GLU A 152 10.07 -12.36 30.71
N ALA A 153 10.14 -13.11 29.61
CA ALA A 153 10.33 -12.55 28.29
C ALA A 153 9.21 -11.56 27.93
N SER A 154 7.96 -11.91 28.21
CA SER A 154 6.79 -11.07 27.90
C SER A 154 6.81 -9.76 28.67
N LEU A 155 7.38 -9.72 29.89
CA LEU A 155 7.55 -8.51 30.68
C LEU A 155 8.63 -7.57 30.09
N LYS A 156 9.77 -8.13 29.66
CA LYS A 156 10.92 -7.37 29.11
C LYS A 156 10.79 -7.02 27.62
N ARG A 157 9.77 -7.56 26.95
CA ARG A 157 9.57 -7.49 25.50
C ARG A 157 9.63 -6.08 24.90
N VAL A 158 9.01 -5.09 25.56
CA VAL A 158 9.02 -3.71 25.05
C VAL A 158 10.43 -3.12 25.09
N ASP A 159 11.20 -3.46 26.12
CA ASP A 159 12.58 -3.01 26.26
C ASP A 159 13.48 -3.73 25.24
N ASP A 160 13.28 -5.03 25.03
CA ASP A 160 13.98 -5.79 23.99
C ASP A 160 13.67 -5.23 22.58
N LEU A 161 12.42 -4.87 22.30
CA LEU A 161 12.01 -4.23 21.06
C LEU A 161 12.66 -2.85 20.88
N LYS A 162 12.72 -2.04 21.93
CA LYS A 162 13.36 -0.71 21.89
C LYS A 162 14.85 -0.82 21.65
N GLU A 163 15.52 -1.72 22.36
CA GLU A 163 16.97 -1.86 22.24
C GLU A 163 17.36 -2.42 20.87
N MET A 164 16.64 -3.43 20.37
CA MET A 164 16.91 -3.96 19.03
C MET A 164 16.54 -3.00 17.90
N CYS A 165 15.54 -2.14 18.11
CA CYS A 165 15.18 -1.12 17.12
C CYS A 165 16.12 0.10 17.18
N GLY A 166 16.66 0.42 18.37
CA GLY A 166 17.62 1.50 18.58
C GLY A 166 19.03 1.16 18.10
N ASP A 167 19.37 -0.12 18.13
CA ASP A 167 20.63 -0.64 17.61
C ASP A 167 20.55 -0.82 16.08
N ARG A 168 20.99 0.21 15.35
CA ARG A 168 21.03 0.20 13.88
C ARG A 168 21.87 -0.96 13.33
N ASP A 169 22.83 -1.48 14.10
CA ASP A 169 23.70 -2.58 13.66
C ASP A 169 22.97 -3.94 13.68
N LYS A 170 21.90 -4.08 14.47
CA LYS A 170 21.08 -5.29 14.54
C LYS A 170 19.98 -5.34 13.47
N LEU A 171 19.65 -4.21 12.85
CA LEU A 171 18.74 -4.15 11.72
C LEU A 171 19.49 -4.43 10.43
N THR A 172 19.03 -5.41 9.66
CA THR A 172 19.66 -5.70 8.37
C THR A 172 19.34 -4.60 7.37
N VAL A 173 20.38 -3.91 6.89
CA VAL A 173 20.28 -2.93 5.80
C VAL A 173 19.93 -3.65 4.51
N VAL A 174 18.95 -3.10 3.80
CA VAL A 174 18.48 -3.58 2.50
C VAL A 174 19.02 -2.64 1.43
N LYS A 175 19.56 -3.22 0.36
CA LYS A 175 19.96 -2.42 -0.80
C LYS A 175 18.70 -1.76 -1.39
N PRO A 176 18.66 -0.42 -1.53
CA PRO A 176 17.53 0.24 -2.15
C PRO A 176 17.34 -0.29 -3.57
N PRO A 177 16.10 -0.51 -4.02
CA PRO A 177 15.80 -1.14 -5.31
C PRO A 177 16.27 -0.31 -6.52
N GLY A 178 16.74 0.92 -6.31
CA GLY A 178 17.21 1.82 -7.35
C GLY A 178 16.08 2.35 -8.23
N LEU A 179 16.45 3.07 -9.28
CA LEU A 179 15.49 3.58 -10.25
C LEU A 179 15.03 2.43 -11.16
N ASN A 180 13.72 2.29 -11.35
CA ASN A 180 13.16 1.28 -12.26
C ASN A 180 13.78 1.44 -13.67
N PRO A 181 14.24 0.36 -14.33
CA PRO A 181 14.84 0.42 -15.67
C PRO A 181 14.06 1.24 -16.70
N TYR A 182 12.72 1.22 -16.64
CA TYR A 182 11.87 2.06 -17.49
C TYR A 182 12.12 3.54 -17.29
N LYS A 183 12.23 3.96 -16.02
CA LYS A 183 12.48 5.34 -15.66
C LYS A 183 13.89 5.75 -16.02
N VAL A 184 14.91 4.91 -15.83
CA VAL A 184 16.28 5.19 -16.28
C VAL A 184 16.32 5.49 -17.78
N VAL A 185 15.73 4.61 -18.60
CA VAL A 185 15.65 4.79 -20.06
C VAL A 185 14.87 6.06 -20.43
N GLU A 186 13.74 6.32 -19.77
CA GLU A 186 12.91 7.50 -20.01
C GLU A 186 13.66 8.79 -19.67
N MET A 187 14.36 8.81 -18.52
CA MET A 187 15.16 9.96 -18.08
C MET A 187 16.29 10.25 -19.07
N TRP A 188 17.03 9.23 -19.53
CA TRP A 188 18.09 9.39 -20.52
C TRP A 188 17.60 9.85 -21.90
N SER A 189 16.56 9.19 -22.43
CA SER A 189 16.14 9.39 -23.83
C SER A 189 15.25 10.61 -24.03
N ASN A 190 14.28 10.81 -23.14
CA ASN A 190 13.24 11.83 -23.32
C ASN A 190 13.57 13.12 -22.55
N PHE A 191 14.06 12.99 -21.32
CA PHE A 191 14.21 14.15 -20.42
C PHE A 191 15.60 14.78 -20.49
N ARG A 192 16.68 14.00 -20.56
CA ARG A 192 18.07 14.50 -20.63
C ARG A 192 18.31 15.57 -21.70
N PRO A 193 17.71 15.53 -22.91
CA PRO A 193 17.87 16.60 -23.89
C PRO A 193 17.36 17.98 -23.41
N LEU A 194 16.37 17.98 -22.53
CA LEU A 194 15.73 19.19 -21.98
C LEU A 194 16.46 19.73 -20.73
N VAL A 195 17.43 18.99 -20.19
CA VAL A 195 18.17 19.34 -18.98
C VAL A 195 19.32 20.32 -19.32
N PRO A 196 19.57 21.36 -18.52
CA PRO A 196 20.73 22.23 -18.64
C PRO A 196 22.06 21.44 -18.63
N LEU A 197 23.06 21.88 -19.41
CA LEU A 197 24.31 21.14 -19.61
C LEU A 197 25.05 20.84 -18.29
N ASP A 198 25.03 21.78 -17.34
CA ASP A 198 25.63 21.67 -16.02
C ASP A 198 24.98 20.59 -15.13
N LYS A 199 23.76 20.17 -15.44
CA LYS A 199 22.98 19.19 -14.67
C LYS A 199 22.81 17.84 -15.39
N LYS A 200 23.37 17.69 -16.59
CA LYS A 200 23.25 16.44 -17.39
C LYS A 200 24.07 15.27 -16.85
N ASP A 201 25.04 15.54 -15.99
CA ASP A 201 25.93 14.55 -15.39
C ASP A 201 25.35 13.96 -14.09
N ASP A 202 24.17 14.42 -13.67
CA ASP A 202 23.45 13.88 -12.52
C ASP A 202 23.12 12.39 -12.70
N VAL A 203 23.17 11.64 -11.60
CA VAL A 203 22.89 10.19 -11.54
C VAL A 203 21.52 9.83 -12.14
N LEU A 204 20.54 10.74 -12.06
CA LEU A 204 19.19 10.59 -12.61
C LEU A 204 19.19 10.47 -14.14
N TYR A 205 20.15 11.09 -14.81
CA TYR A 205 20.31 11.09 -16.27
C TYR A 205 21.50 10.26 -16.73
N ARG A 206 21.89 9.23 -15.97
CA ARG A 206 22.94 8.30 -16.40
C ARG A 206 22.53 7.52 -17.64
N GLU A 207 23.52 7.08 -18.40
CA GLU A 207 23.26 6.18 -19.53
C GLU A 207 22.72 4.83 -19.03
N PRO A 208 21.62 4.32 -19.59
CA PRO A 208 21.07 3.02 -19.20
C PRO A 208 21.98 1.88 -19.66
N THR A 209 22.09 0.83 -18.86
CA THR A 209 22.90 -0.35 -19.21
C THR A 209 22.23 -1.18 -20.31
N VAL A 210 23.01 -2.03 -20.99
CA VAL A 210 22.50 -2.95 -22.03
C VAL A 210 21.39 -3.87 -21.48
N GLU A 211 21.50 -4.29 -20.23
CA GLU A 211 20.50 -5.10 -19.53
C GLU A 211 19.21 -4.31 -19.28
N GLU A 212 19.31 -3.06 -18.81
CA GLU A 212 18.16 -2.18 -18.59
C GLU A 212 17.40 -1.93 -19.90
N TRP A 213 18.12 -1.68 -20.98
CA TRP A 213 17.55 -1.59 -22.33
C TRP A 213 16.84 -2.87 -22.76
N ALA A 214 17.43 -4.03 -22.50
CA ALA A 214 16.86 -5.32 -22.86
C ALA A 214 15.58 -5.63 -22.08
N VAL A 215 15.54 -5.34 -20.77
CA VAL A 215 14.35 -5.50 -19.91
C VAL A 215 13.21 -4.64 -20.43
N VAL A 216 13.46 -3.35 -20.70
CA VAL A 216 12.44 -2.42 -21.21
C VAL A 216 11.91 -2.87 -22.58
N LYS A 217 12.78 -3.34 -23.48
CA LYS A 217 12.37 -3.88 -24.79
C LYS A 217 11.51 -5.13 -24.64
N LYS A 218 11.93 -6.10 -23.82
CA LYS A 218 11.21 -7.35 -23.58
C LYS A 218 9.82 -7.09 -22.99
N GLU A 219 9.74 -6.26 -21.97
CA GLU A 219 8.47 -6.00 -21.29
C GLU A 219 7.55 -5.09 -22.11
N LYS A 220 8.07 -4.15 -22.93
CA LYS A 220 7.27 -3.45 -23.95
C LYS A 220 6.63 -4.43 -24.95
N ARG A 221 7.34 -5.49 -25.35
CA ARG A 221 6.80 -6.53 -26.23
C ARG A 221 5.68 -7.32 -25.52
N MET A 222 5.94 -7.81 -24.30
CA MET A 222 4.93 -8.53 -23.52
C MET A 222 3.69 -7.69 -23.23
N ASN A 223 3.84 -6.40 -22.94
CA ASN A 223 2.70 -5.50 -22.71
C ASN A 223 1.88 -5.26 -23.99
N LYS A 224 2.50 -5.30 -25.18
CA LYS A 224 1.75 -5.27 -26.45
C LYS A 224 0.96 -6.57 -26.64
N GLU A 225 1.58 -7.72 -26.40
CA GLU A 225 0.94 -9.03 -26.48
C GLU A 225 -0.26 -9.12 -25.52
N LYS A 226 -0.07 -8.76 -24.25
CA LYS A 226 -1.15 -8.68 -23.24
C LYS A 226 -2.27 -7.74 -23.67
N LYS A 227 -1.95 -6.58 -24.25
CA LYS A 227 -2.98 -5.64 -24.76
C LYS A 227 -3.79 -6.24 -25.90
N VAL A 228 -3.18 -7.03 -26.78
CA VAL A 228 -3.88 -7.74 -27.86
C VAL A 228 -4.78 -8.82 -27.27
N GLU A 229 -4.28 -9.60 -26.32
CA GLU A 229 -5.03 -10.65 -25.64
C GLU A 229 -6.25 -10.10 -24.87
N VAL A 230 -6.05 -9.04 -24.07
CA VAL A 230 -7.15 -8.36 -23.36
C VAL A 230 -8.18 -7.80 -24.33
N LYS A 231 -7.75 -7.26 -25.48
CA LYS A 231 -8.69 -6.80 -26.53
C LYS A 231 -9.47 -7.95 -27.15
N LYS A 232 -8.85 -9.12 -27.33
CA LYS A 232 -9.51 -10.32 -27.84
C LYS A 232 -10.56 -10.84 -26.84
N MET A 233 -10.18 -11.00 -25.57
CA MET A 233 -11.10 -11.41 -24.51
C MET A 233 -12.30 -10.46 -24.36
N LYS A 234 -12.07 -9.14 -24.47
CA LYS A 234 -13.18 -8.16 -24.43
C LYS A 234 -14.17 -8.32 -25.60
N ARG A 235 -13.68 -8.65 -26.80
CA ARG A 235 -14.54 -8.89 -27.97
C ARG A 235 -15.35 -10.17 -27.82
N GLU A 236 -14.70 -11.25 -27.40
CA GLU A 236 -15.38 -12.53 -27.14
C GLU A 236 -16.45 -12.41 -26.05
N THR A 237 -16.17 -11.63 -24.99
CA THR A 237 -17.16 -11.36 -23.92
C THR A 237 -18.38 -10.58 -24.46
N MET A 238 -18.15 -9.56 -25.29
CA MET A 238 -19.25 -8.80 -25.92
C MET A 238 -20.08 -9.67 -26.87
N GLU A 239 -19.43 -10.55 -27.65
CA GLU A 239 -20.12 -11.47 -28.57
C GLU A 239 -20.98 -12.49 -27.79
N THR A 240 -20.50 -13.01 -26.66
CA THR A 240 -21.31 -13.89 -25.80
C THR A 240 -22.47 -13.16 -25.11
N GLU A 241 -22.31 -11.89 -24.75
CA GLU A 241 -23.39 -11.09 -24.15
C GLU A 241 -24.49 -10.77 -25.19
N ASP A 242 -24.10 -10.50 -26.44
CA ASP A 242 -25.05 -10.30 -27.56
C ASP A 242 -25.79 -11.60 -27.94
N GLU A 243 -25.14 -12.78 -27.88
CA GLU A 243 -25.80 -14.07 -28.10
C GLU A 243 -26.83 -14.42 -27.01
N VAL A 244 -26.55 -14.08 -25.74
CA VAL A 244 -27.48 -14.34 -24.62
C VAL A 244 -28.72 -13.43 -24.66
N VAL A 245 -28.62 -12.22 -25.22
CA VAL A 245 -29.77 -11.32 -25.42
C VAL A 245 -30.59 -11.71 -26.66
N GLY A 246 -30.01 -12.46 -27.61
CA GLY A 246 -30.65 -12.85 -28.86
C GLY A 246 -31.70 -13.98 -28.78
N ASP A 247 -31.74 -14.75 -27.69
CA ASP A 247 -32.53 -16.00 -27.63
C ASP A 247 -33.89 -15.89 -26.89
N ASP A 248 -34.24 -14.72 -26.32
CA ASP A 248 -35.50 -14.56 -25.55
C ASP A 248 -36.67 -13.95 -26.36
N SER A 249 -36.60 -13.96 -27.70
CA SER A 249 -37.63 -13.35 -28.58
C SER A 249 -38.47 -14.33 -29.42
N ARG A 250 -38.40 -15.65 -29.17
CA ARG A 250 -39.26 -16.64 -29.88
C ARG A 250 -39.92 -17.64 -28.94
N LYS A 251 -40.95 -17.21 -28.20
CA LYS A 251 -42.20 -17.97 -27.95
C LYS A 251 -43.12 -17.25 -26.96
N ALA A 252 -44.14 -16.56 -27.47
CA ALA A 252 -45.49 -16.56 -26.90
C ALA A 252 -46.44 -15.77 -27.82
N LYS A 253 -47.05 -16.48 -28.76
CA LYS A 253 -48.16 -16.02 -29.58
C LYS A 253 -49.39 -15.94 -28.66
N LYS A 254 -49.79 -14.75 -28.20
CA LYS A 254 -51.08 -14.53 -27.53
C LYS A 254 -52.19 -14.30 -28.58
N PRO A 255 -53.39 -14.90 -28.40
CA PRO A 255 -54.47 -14.85 -29.38
C PRO A 255 -55.17 -13.48 -29.41
N ARG A 256 -55.74 -13.20 -30.58
CA ARG A 256 -56.42 -11.97 -30.99
C ARG A 256 -57.80 -11.88 -30.32
N THR A 257 -58.04 -10.87 -29.48
CA THR A 257 -59.39 -10.47 -29.06
C THR A 257 -59.80 -9.22 -29.84
N THR A 258 -60.83 -9.38 -30.67
CA THR A 258 -61.67 -8.30 -31.17
C THR A 258 -62.58 -7.84 -30.02
N ASP A 259 -62.64 -6.56 -29.71
CA ASP A 259 -63.84 -5.75 -29.97
C ASP A 259 -63.64 -4.27 -29.58
N SER A 260 -64.40 -3.47 -30.31
CA SER A 260 -64.76 -2.06 -30.21
C SER A 260 -64.75 -1.36 -28.84
N SER A 261 -64.23 -0.14 -28.82
CA SER A 261 -65.03 1.10 -28.69
C SER A 261 -64.14 2.28 -28.28
N VAL A 262 -64.18 3.32 -29.11
CA VAL A 262 -63.73 4.68 -28.80
C VAL A 262 -64.92 5.39 -28.13
N PRO A 263 -64.68 6.28 -27.16
CA PRO A 263 -64.99 7.68 -27.45
C PRO A 263 -63.91 8.65 -26.99
N ASN A 264 -63.64 9.60 -27.88
CA ASN A 264 -62.99 10.88 -27.63
C ASN A 264 -63.64 11.62 -26.46
N ALA A 265 -62.85 12.39 -25.70
CA ALA A 265 -63.13 13.80 -25.44
C ALA A 265 -61.95 14.45 -24.70
N VAL A 266 -61.39 15.49 -25.36
CA VAL A 266 -60.77 16.72 -24.84
C VAL A 266 -59.57 16.60 -23.90
#